data_AF-A0A2R6DJ15-F1
#
_entry.id   AF-A0A2R6DJ15-F1
#
_cell.length_a   1.000
_cell.length_b   1.000
_cell.length_c   1.000
_cell.angle_alpha   90.00
_cell.angle_beta   90.00
_cell.angle_gamma   90.00
#
_symmetry.space_group_name_H-M   'P 1'
#
loop_
_entity.id
_entity.type
_entity.pdbx_description
1 polymer ?
#
loop_
_entity_poly.entity_id
_entity_poly.type
_entity_poly.pdbx_seq_one_letter_code
_entity_poly.pdbx_strand_id
1 'polypeptide(L)'
;MLEERSGFSKAELNTLLERLFRRVGFLSTERTIRHQGAAEREMEAIDPDDALYVAAALELDAAVWSMDEGLGEQTAVPHLTNSVMVARVRGSDTQ
;
A
#
# COMPACT_ATOMS: atom_id res chain seq x y z
N MET A 1 4.07 -19.11 7.84
CA MET A 1 3.75 -17.84 8.52
C MET A 1 2.30 -17.41 8.37
N LEU A 2 1.73 -17.19 7.17
CA LEU A 2 0.32 -16.75 7.04
C LEU A 2 -0.69 -17.90 7.26
N GLU A 3 -0.44 -19.09 6.70
CA GLU A 3 -1.24 -20.31 6.95
C GLU A 3 -1.28 -20.64 8.45
N GLU A 4 -0.11 -20.71 9.09
CA GLU A 4 0.02 -21.01 10.53
C GLU A 4 -0.67 -19.97 11.43
N ARG A 5 -0.60 -18.68 11.10
CA ARG A 5 -1.19 -17.61 11.93
C ARG A 5 -2.69 -17.45 11.72
N SER A 6 -3.19 -17.77 10.53
CA SER A 6 -4.62 -17.66 10.22
C SER A 6 -5.41 -18.90 10.63
N GLY A 7 -4.74 -20.05 10.77
CA GLY A 7 -5.41 -21.34 10.96
C GLY A 7 -6.11 -21.86 9.71
N PHE A 8 -5.93 -21.19 8.56
CA PHE A 8 -6.48 -21.62 7.29
C PHE A 8 -5.57 -22.60 6.58
N SER A 9 -6.19 -23.56 5.90
CA SER A 9 -5.51 -24.32 4.86
C SER A 9 -5.07 -23.40 3.72
N LYS A 10 -4.07 -23.85 2.96
CA LYS A 10 -3.62 -23.16 1.75
C LYS A 10 -4.75 -22.87 0.75
N ALA A 11 -5.72 -23.79 0.61
CA ALA A 11 -6.85 -23.63 -0.31
C ALA A 11 -7.81 -22.51 0.14
N GLU A 12 -8.11 -22.45 1.43
CA GLU A 12 -8.92 -21.38 2.02
C GLU A 12 -8.21 -20.02 1.89
N LEU A 13 -6.90 -19.99 2.15
CA LEU A 13 -6.11 -18.77 2.01
C LEU A 13 -6.09 -18.27 0.56
N ASN A 14 -5.86 -19.17 -0.41
CA ASN A 14 -5.91 -18.81 -1.83
C ASN A 14 -7.28 -18.24 -2.23
N THR A 15 -8.37 -18.85 -1.76
CA THR A 15 -9.73 -18.37 -2.01
C THR A 15 -9.94 -16.95 -1.47
N LEU A 16 -9.41 -16.65 -0.28
CA LEU A 16 -9.48 -15.31 0.31
C LEU A 16 -8.66 -14.29 -0.47
N LEU A 17 -7.42 -14.64 -0.84
CA LEU A 17 -6.56 -13.78 -1.64
C LEU A 17 -7.18 -13.49 -3.01
N GLU A 18 -7.73 -14.49 -3.70
CA GLU A 18 -8.44 -14.29 -4.97
C GLU A 18 -9.60 -13.31 -4.84
N ARG A 19 -10.40 -13.42 -3.77
CA ARG A 19 -11.51 -12.49 -3.52
C ARG A 19 -11.01 -11.07 -3.24
N LEU A 20 -9.92 -10.93 -2.50
CA LEU A 20 -9.30 -9.64 -2.20
C LEU A 20 -8.75 -9.01 -3.48
N PHE A 21 -7.94 -9.73 -4.25
CA PHE A 21 -7.28 -9.21 -5.45
C PHE A 21 -8.26 -8.85 -6.58
N ARG A 22 -9.45 -9.46 -6.64
CA ARG A 22 -10.52 -9.00 -7.55
C ARG A 22 -11.02 -7.59 -7.24
N ARG A 23 -10.76 -7.06 -6.04
CA ARG A 23 -11.12 -5.71 -5.62
C ARG A 23 -9.95 -4.74 -5.64
N VAL A 24 -8.72 -5.23 -5.85
CA VAL A 24 -7.51 -4.41 -5.91
C VAL A 24 -7.23 -4.08 -7.38
N GLY A 25 -7.15 -2.77 -7.68
CA GLY A 25 -6.70 -2.31 -8.99
C GLY A 25 -5.17 -2.34 -9.07
N PHE A 26 -4.64 -2.80 -10.19
CA PHE A 26 -3.20 -2.75 -10.48
C PHE A 26 -2.90 -1.57 -11.38
N LEU A 27 -1.93 -0.76 -10.97
CA LEU A 27 -1.43 0.34 -11.79
C LEU A 27 -0.44 -0.22 -12.82
N SER A 28 -0.54 0.22 -14.08
CA SER A 28 0.43 -0.18 -15.11
C SER A 28 1.76 0.55 -14.90
N THR A 29 2.86 -0.07 -15.31
CA THR A 29 4.20 0.51 -15.21
C THR A 29 4.26 1.89 -15.87
N GLU A 30 3.65 2.06 -17.04
CA GLU A 30 3.65 3.33 -17.78
C GLU A 30 3.00 4.47 -17.01
N ARG A 31 1.99 4.17 -16.19
CA ARG A 31 1.36 5.17 -15.33
C ARG A 31 2.23 5.48 -14.12
N THR A 32 2.78 4.45 -13.49
CA THR A 32 3.64 4.61 -12.31
C THR A 32 4.88 5.46 -12.62
N ILE A 33 5.52 5.27 -13.78
CA ILE A 33 6.77 5.97 -14.09
C ILE A 33 6.61 7.47 -14.39
N ARG A 34 5.39 7.98 -14.61
CA ARG A 34 5.15 9.41 -14.89
C ARG A 34 5.62 10.31 -13.76
N HIS A 35 5.55 9.80 -12.53
CA HIS A 35 5.95 10.50 -11.32
C HIS A 35 7.27 9.98 -10.73
N GLN A 36 7.95 9.04 -11.40
CA GLN A 36 9.15 8.38 -10.90
C GLN A 36 10.23 9.37 -10.48
N GLY A 37 10.61 10.33 -11.33
CA GLY A 37 11.67 11.27 -10.99
C GLY A 37 11.32 12.22 -9.82
N ALA A 38 10.04 12.48 -9.55
CA ALA A 38 9.64 13.24 -8.37
C ALA A 38 9.76 12.39 -7.10
N ALA A 39 9.30 11.14 -7.17
CA ALA A 39 9.38 10.20 -6.07
C ALA A 39 10.83 9.79 -5.73
N GLU A 40 11.68 9.57 -6.73
CA GLU A 40 13.10 9.26 -6.52
C GLU A 40 13.82 10.37 -5.76
N ARG A 41 13.53 11.63 -6.07
CA ARG A 41 14.10 12.78 -5.34
C ARG A 41 13.64 12.84 -3.89
N GLU A 42 12.37 12.53 -3.64
CA GLU A 42 11.83 12.51 -2.28
C GLU A 42 12.46 11.39 -1.46
N MET A 43 12.64 10.23 -2.07
CA MET A 43 13.10 9.01 -1.41
C MET A 43 14.63 8.83 -1.40
N GLU A 44 15.38 9.67 -2.12
CA GLU A 44 16.84 9.52 -2.31
C GLU A 44 17.61 9.37 -0.99
N ALA A 45 17.23 10.14 0.03
CA ALA A 45 17.87 10.13 1.34
C ALA A 45 17.19 9.23 2.38
N ILE A 46 16.07 8.59 2.01
CA ILE A 46 15.24 7.76 2.89
C ILE A 46 15.45 6.28 2.51
N ASP A 47 14.84 5.85 1.41
CA ASP A 47 15.02 4.55 0.78
C ASP A 47 14.66 4.65 -0.72
N PRO A 48 15.66 4.72 -1.62
CA PRO A 48 15.43 4.83 -3.05
C PRO A 48 14.59 3.69 -3.66
N ASP A 49 14.62 2.49 -3.06
CA ASP A 49 13.91 1.33 -3.60
C ASP A 49 12.39 1.47 -3.43
N ASP A 50 11.94 2.32 -2.50
CA ASP A 50 10.54 2.58 -2.20
C ASP A 50 9.92 3.71 -3.02
N ALA A 51 10.71 4.38 -3.87
CA ALA A 51 10.25 5.48 -4.74
C ALA A 51 9.06 5.09 -5.63
N LEU A 52 8.95 3.82 -6.04
CA LEU A 52 7.87 3.37 -6.91
C LEU A 52 6.49 3.46 -6.21
N TYR A 53 6.43 3.23 -4.90
CA TYR A 53 5.18 3.32 -4.13
C TYR A 53 4.70 4.76 -4.00
N VAL A 54 5.62 5.70 -3.78
CA VAL A 54 5.33 7.14 -3.76
C VAL A 54 4.88 7.62 -5.15
N ALA A 55 5.54 7.16 -6.22
CA ALA A 55 5.16 7.51 -7.59
C ALA A 55 3.74 7.02 -7.95
N ALA A 56 3.39 5.80 -7.53
CA ALA A 56 2.05 5.24 -7.73
C ALA A 56 0.98 6.04 -6.96
N ALA A 57 1.29 6.45 -5.73
CA ALA A 57 0.39 7.26 -4.91
C ALA A 57 0.17 8.67 -5.50
N LEU A 58 1.22 9.29 -6.04
CA LEU A 58 1.13 10.57 -6.74
C LEU A 58 0.24 10.50 -8.00
N GLU A 59 0.39 9.45 -8.82
CA GLU A 59 -0.43 9.25 -10.03
C GLU A 59 -1.92 9.09 -9.73
N LEU A 60 -2.26 8.58 -8.54
CA LEU A 60 -3.65 8.29 -8.15
C LEU A 60 -4.24 9.32 -7.18
N ASP A 61 -3.48 10.35 -6.78
CA ASP A 61 -3.83 11.26 -5.68
C ASP A 61 -4.28 10.47 -4.43
N ALA A 62 -3.44 9.50 -4.06
CA ALA A 62 -3.74 8.51 -3.03
C ALA A 62 -2.72 8.54 -1.90
N ALA A 63 -3.07 7.89 -0.79
CA ALA A 63 -2.15 7.63 0.30
C ALA A 63 -1.37 6.33 0.07
N VAL A 64 -0.13 6.27 0.57
CA VAL A 64 0.59 5.00 0.75
C VAL A 64 0.11 4.36 2.03
N TRP A 65 -0.35 3.12 1.95
CA TRP A 65 -0.63 2.30 3.13
C TRP A 65 0.54 1.35 3.36
N SER A 66 1.37 1.62 4.37
CA SER A 66 2.51 0.78 4.75
C SER A 66 2.72 0.75 6.27
N MET A 67 3.52 -0.20 6.72
CA MET A 67 4.11 -0.21 8.06
C MET A 67 5.61 0.05 8.02
N ASP A 68 6.16 0.30 6.83
CA ASP A 68 7.53 0.72 6.65
C ASP A 68 7.72 2.13 7.18
N GLU A 69 8.71 2.32 8.05
CA GLU A 69 9.00 3.62 8.64
C GLU A 69 9.60 4.57 7.61
N GLY A 70 10.37 4.08 6.62
CA GLY A 70 10.94 4.91 5.55
C GLY A 70 9.86 5.59 4.73
N LEU A 71 8.83 4.85 4.32
CA LEU A 71 7.65 5.43 3.64
C LEU A 71 6.84 6.42 4.50
N GLY A 72 7.05 6.41 5.82
CA GLY A 72 6.49 7.39 6.75
C GLY A 72 7.31 8.67 6.90
N GLU A 73 8.57 8.68 6.47
CA GLU A 73 9.44 9.87 6.54
C GLU A 73 9.23 10.82 5.36
N GLN A 74 8.81 10.31 4.20
CA GLN A 74 8.49 11.15 3.05
C GLN A 74 7.26 12.02 3.30
N THR A 75 7.21 13.14 2.59
CA THR A 75 6.16 14.17 2.73
C THR A 75 5.36 14.41 1.45
N ALA A 76 5.74 13.77 0.35
CA ALA A 76 5.10 13.92 -0.95
C ALA A 76 3.65 13.41 -0.98
N VAL A 77 3.33 12.35 -0.24
CA VAL A 77 1.99 11.76 -0.15
C VAL A 77 1.62 11.36 1.27
N PRO A 78 0.32 11.30 1.63
CA PRO A 78 -0.08 10.83 2.94
C PRO A 78 0.35 9.38 3.19
N HIS A 79 0.83 9.11 4.40
CA HIS A 79 1.16 7.75 4.86
C HIS A 79 0.10 7.26 5.87
N LEU A 80 -0.43 6.06 5.63
CA LEU A 80 -1.40 5.39 6.51
C LEU A 80 -0.81 4.09 7.02
N THR A 81 -1.02 3.81 8.31
CA THR A 81 -0.61 2.56 8.94
C THR A 81 -1.77 1.58 9.07
N ASN A 82 -1.46 0.32 9.41
CA ASN A 82 -2.47 -0.69 9.69
C ASN A 82 -3.44 -0.25 10.80
N SER A 83 -2.98 0.47 11.84
CA SER A 83 -3.85 0.91 12.93
C SER A 83 -4.92 1.89 12.43
N VAL A 84 -4.55 2.82 11.55
CA VAL A 84 -5.48 3.76 10.92
C VAL A 84 -6.49 3.02 10.04
N MET A 85 -6.03 2.07 9.24
CA MET A 85 -6.91 1.31 8.33
C MET A 85 -7.86 0.39 9.09
N VAL A 86 -7.38 -0.28 10.14
CA VAL A 86 -8.22 -1.11 11.02
C VAL A 86 -9.25 -0.24 11.75
N ALA A 87 -8.86 0.92 12.26
CA ALA A 87 -9.79 1.85 12.91
C ALA A 87 -10.89 2.30 11.93
N ARG A 88 -10.53 2.62 10.68
CA ARG A 88 -11.48 2.99 9.63
C ARG A 88 -12.48 1.87 9.34
N VAL A 89 -12.01 0.63 9.17
CA VAL A 89 -12.89 -0.52 8.89
C VAL A 89 -13.81 -0.80 10.09
N ARG A 90 -13.28 -0.74 11.32
CA ARG A 90 -14.07 -0.99 12.54
C ARG A 90 -15.03 0.15 12.90
N GLY A 91 -14.74 1.37 12.44
CA GLY A 91 -15.57 2.57 12.63
C GLY A 91 -16.57 2.85 11.50
N SER A 92 -16.73 1.92 10.54
CA SER A 92 -17.68 2.06 9.42
C SER A 92 -19.08 1.47 9.69
N ASP A 93 -19.36 1.03 10.92
CA ASP A 93 -20.70 0.57 11.37
C ASP A 93 -21.50 1.68 12.11
N THR A 94 -21.15 2.96 11.92
CA THR A 94 -21.97 4.08 12.45
C THR A 94 -22.33 5.09 11.36
N GLN A 95 -23.25 4.67 10.48
CA GLN A 95 -24.35 5.50 9.94
C GLN A 95 -25.31 4.64 9.11
#